data_AF-A0A316S4H5-F1
#
_entry.id   AF-A0A316S4H5-F1
#
_cell.length_a   1.000
_cell.length_b   1.000
_cell.length_c   1.000
_cell.angle_alpha   90.00
_cell.angle_beta   90.00
_cell.angle_gamma   90.00
#
_symmetry.space_group_name_H-M   'P 1'
#
loop_
_entity.id
_entity.type
_entity.pdbx_description
1 polymer ?
#
loop_
_entity_poly.entity_id
_entity_poly.type
_entity_poly.pdbx_seq_one_letter_code
_entity_poly.pdbx_strand_id
1 'polypeptide(L)'
;MELIYLYIRKYEEVFENEEFNFSSNYMATIKDNWLSVEKNVNSIKNYYGKNVNNVVMFLGKNGMGKSTLLDILGMNRDDRIADTYHRRII
;
A
#
# COMPACT_ATOMS: atom_id res chain seq x y z
N MET A 1 8.41 9.64 6.08
CA MET A 1 8.77 8.47 5.26
C MET A 1 7.57 8.13 4.39
N GLU A 2 7.77 7.80 3.11
CA GLU A 2 6.70 7.48 2.15
C GLU A 2 6.90 6.06 1.63
N LEU A 3 5.87 5.21 1.67
CA LEU A 3 5.88 3.90 1.03
C LEU A 3 5.56 4.10 -0.46
N ILE A 4 6.47 3.68 -1.34
CA ILE A 4 6.33 3.93 -2.78
C ILE A 4 5.73 2.72 -3.49
N TYR A 5 6.25 1.53 -3.22
CA TYR A 5 5.98 0.35 -4.04
C TYR A 5 6.23 -0.94 -3.29
N LEU A 6 5.50 -2.00 -3.66
CA LEU A 6 5.72 -3.39 -3.25
C LEU A 6 5.60 -4.30 -4.46
N TYR A 7 6.58 -5.17 -4.62
CA TYR A 7 6.52 -6.29 -5.55
C TYR A 7 6.44 -7.61 -4.77
N ILE A 8 5.46 -8.44 -5.12
CA ILE A 8 5.28 -9.77 -4.55
C ILE A 8 5.48 -10.79 -5.67
N ARG A 9 6.66 -11.41 -5.70
CA ARG A 9 6.94 -12.47 -6.67
C ARG A 9 6.02 -13.69 -6.47
N LYS A 10 5.91 -14.16 -5.23
CA LYS A 10 5.00 -15.24 -4.85
C LYS A 10 4.67 -15.16 -3.36
N TYR A 11 3.39 -15.27 -3.03
CA TYR A 11 2.93 -15.42 -1.65
C TYR A 11 1.76 -16.39 -1.61
N GLU A 12 2.03 -17.58 -1.08
CA GLU A 12 1.07 -18.70 -1.05
C GLU A 12 0.41 -18.91 -2.43
N GLU A 13 -0.92 -19.03 -2.46
CA GLU A 13 -1.76 -19.09 -3.66
C GLU A 13 -2.46 -17.75 -3.93
N VAL A 14 -2.15 -16.70 -3.16
CA VAL A 14 -2.88 -15.42 -3.18
C VAL A 14 -2.26 -14.43 -4.16
N PHE A 15 -0.93 -14.38 -4.24
CA PHE A 15 -0.21 -13.44 -5.10
C PHE A 15 0.88 -14.13 -5.91
N GLU A 16 0.97 -13.82 -7.19
CA GLU A 16 2.03 -14.25 -8.09
C GLU A 16 2.39 -13.13 -9.07
N ASN A 17 3.63 -12.64 -9.00
CA ASN A 17 4.16 -11.51 -9.77
C ASN A 17 3.28 -10.25 -9.72
N GLU A 18 2.76 -9.92 -8.53
CA GLU A 18 1.89 -8.78 -8.32
C GLU A 18 2.67 -7.51 -7.93
N GLU A 19 2.22 -6.38 -8.45
CA GLU A 19 2.84 -5.06 -8.25
C GLU A 19 1.85 -4.07 -7.64
N PHE A 20 2.25 -3.40 -6.56
CA PHE A 20 1.42 -2.41 -5.88
C PHE A 20 2.16 -1.08 -5.79
N ASN A 21 1.59 -0.03 -6.40
CA ASN A 21 2.05 1.34 -6.24
C ASN A 21 1.26 2.04 -5.12
N PHE A 22 1.96 2.67 -4.18
CA PHE A 22 1.38 3.35 -3.03
C PHE A 22 1.68 4.84 -2.97
N SER A 23 2.36 5.39 -3.97
CA SER A 23 2.71 6.82 -4.03
C SER A 23 1.94 7.53 -5.15
N SER A 24 1.53 8.76 -4.88
CA SER A 24 1.09 9.69 -5.93
C SER A 24 2.26 10.43 -6.58
N ASN A 25 3.40 10.51 -5.90
CA ASN A 25 4.59 11.28 -6.28
C ASN A 25 5.56 10.48 -7.13
N TYR A 26 5.50 9.16 -7.06
CA TYR A 26 6.38 8.23 -7.77
C TYR A 26 5.55 7.13 -8.42
N MET A 27 6.01 6.68 -9.58
CA MET A 27 5.53 5.47 -10.24
C MET A 27 6.69 4.49 -10.31
N ALA A 28 6.47 3.27 -9.85
CA ALA A 28 7.45 2.20 -9.91
C ALA A 28 6.88 0.98 -10.64
N THR A 29 7.75 0.32 -11.40
CA THR A 29 7.41 -0.91 -12.13
C THR A 29 8.63 -1.83 -12.17
N ILE A 30 8.39 -3.15 -12.20
CA ILE A 30 9.45 -4.13 -12.43
C ILE A 30 9.33 -4.69 -13.85
N LYS A 31 10.41 -4.64 -14.62
CA LYS A 31 10.47 -5.22 -15.97
C LYS A 31 11.82 -5.87 -16.19
N ASP A 32 11.83 -7.11 -16.66
CA ASP A 32 13.07 -7.87 -16.93
C ASP A 32 14.02 -7.92 -15.70
N ASN A 33 13.44 -8.05 -14.50
CA ASN A 33 14.11 -7.96 -13.19
C ASN A 33 14.77 -6.60 -12.86
N TRP A 34 14.47 -5.56 -13.63
CA TRP A 34 14.87 -4.19 -13.34
C TRP A 34 13.71 -3.40 -12.74
N LEU A 35 13.94 -2.81 -11.57
CA LEU A 35 13.03 -1.86 -10.95
C LEU A 35 13.28 -0.47 -11.54
N SER A 36 12.27 0.09 -12.22
CA SER A 36 12.24 1.49 -12.60
C SER A 36 11.42 2.28 -11.59
N VAL A 37 11.90 3.46 -11.19
CA VAL A 37 11.17 4.40 -10.34
C VAL A 37 11.27 5.78 -10.94
N GLU A 38 10.13 6.36 -11.30
CA GLU A 38 10.04 7.66 -11.95
C GLU A 38 9.22 8.63 -11.09
N LYS A 39 9.57 9.90 -11.12
CA LYS A 39 8.76 10.95 -10.47
C LYS A 39 7.50 11.19 -11.30
N ASN A 40 6.36 11.18 -10.64
CA ASN A 40 5.10 11.58 -11.25
C ASN A 40 5.01 13.10 -11.32
N VAL A 41 5.22 13.65 -12.51
CA VAL A 41 5.14 15.09 -12.79
C VAL A 41 3.72 15.65 -12.63
N ASN A 42 2.69 14.78 -12.68
CA ASN A 42 1.29 15.15 -12.52
C ASN A 42 0.82 15.07 -11.06
N SER A 43 1.73 14.83 -10.11
CA SER A 43 1.40 14.75 -8.69
C SER A 43 0.86 16.09 -8.16
N ILE A 44 -0.32 16.05 -7.55
CA ILE A 44 -0.94 17.22 -6.92
C ILE A 44 -0.37 17.39 -5.51
N LYS A 45 0.42 18.44 -5.31
CA LYS A 45 1.01 18.73 -4.00
C LYS A 45 -0.05 19.22 -3.01
N ASN A 46 0.03 18.74 -1.77
CA ASN A 46 -0.82 19.14 -0.65
C ASN A 46 -2.33 18.92 -0.85
N TYR A 47 -2.73 17.99 -1.72
CA TYR A 47 -4.15 17.69 -1.96
C TYR A 47 -4.91 17.33 -0.66
N TYR A 48 -4.25 16.56 0.22
CA TYR A 48 -4.79 16.16 1.54
C TYR A 48 -4.35 17.08 2.69
N GLY A 49 -3.82 18.27 2.40
CA GLY A 49 -3.27 19.19 3.39
C GLY A 49 -1.83 18.86 3.80
N LYS A 50 -1.39 19.39 4.95
CA LYS A 50 0.01 19.36 5.39
C LYS A 50 0.44 18.08 6.13
N ASN A 51 -0.52 17.35 6.69
CA ASN A 51 -0.24 16.24 7.62
C ASN A 51 -0.49 14.86 7.00
N VAL A 52 -1.06 14.80 5.79
CA VAL A 52 -1.34 13.55 5.07
C VAL A 52 -0.61 13.61 3.73
N ASN A 53 0.37 12.73 3.56
CA ASN A 53 1.17 12.68 2.34
C ASN A 53 0.45 11.99 1.18
N ASN A 54 -0.25 10.88 1.47
CA ASN A 54 -1.00 10.13 0.47
C ASN A 54 -2.14 9.30 1.12
N VAL A 55 -3.15 8.96 0.32
CA VAL A 55 -4.22 8.02 0.67
C VAL A 55 -4.31 6.96 -0.42
N VAL A 56 -4.21 5.69 -0.03
CA VAL A 56 -4.33 4.53 -0.93
C VAL A 56 -5.53 3.70 -0.52
N MET A 57 -6.31 3.23 -1.50
CA MET A 57 -7.48 2.39 -1.28
C MET A 57 -7.31 1.05 -1.98
N PHE A 58 -7.45 -0.05 -1.24
CA PHE A 58 -7.48 -1.40 -1.80
C PHE A 58 -8.91 -1.85 -2.03
N LEU A 59 -9.33 -1.94 -3.30
CA LEU A 59 -10.66 -2.37 -3.71
C LEU A 59 -10.61 -3.78 -4.31
N GLY A 60 -11.59 -4.61 -3.99
CA GLY A 60 -11.70 -5.95 -4.55
C GLY A 60 -12.73 -6.81 -3.80
N LYS A 61 -13.16 -7.92 -4.40
CA LYS A 61 -14.06 -8.89 -3.76
C LYS A 61 -13.41 -9.52 -2.52
N ASN A 62 -14.21 -10.11 -1.66
CA ASN A 62 -13.69 -10.89 -0.52
C ASN A 62 -12.88 -12.08 -1.04
N GLY A 63 -11.83 -12.46 -0.31
CA GLY A 63 -10.89 -13.52 -0.73
C GLY A 63 -9.78 -13.08 -1.67
N MET A 64 -9.83 -11.87 -2.26
CA MET A 64 -8.80 -11.35 -3.20
C MET A 64 -7.49 -10.90 -2.53
N GLY A 65 -7.19 -11.35 -1.30
CA GLY A 65 -5.93 -11.03 -0.63
C GLY A 65 -5.80 -9.64 0.00
N LYS A 66 -6.86 -8.82 0.08
CA LYS A 66 -6.78 -7.45 0.67
C LYS A 66 -6.23 -7.44 2.10
N SER A 67 -6.74 -8.29 2.98
CA SER A 67 -6.24 -8.39 4.37
C SER A 67 -4.83 -8.98 4.40
N THR A 68 -4.54 -9.96 3.55
CA THR A 68 -3.21 -10.55 3.38
C THR A 68 -2.17 -9.50 2.99
N LEU A 69 -2.50 -8.59 2.06
CA LEU A 69 -1.64 -7.47 1.69
C LEU A 69 -1.34 -6.56 2.89
N LEU A 70 -2.36 -6.24 3.70
CA LEU A 70 -2.17 -5.45 4.92
C LEU A 70 -1.30 -6.17 5.95
N ASP A 71 -1.47 -7.48 6.11
CA ASP A 71 -0.64 -8.30 7.00
C ASP A 71 0.83 -8.31 6.51
N ILE A 72 1.07 -8.43 5.19
CA ILE A 72 2.42 -8.31 4.57
C ILE A 72 3.04 -6.94 4.82
N LEU A 73 2.23 -5.87 4.80
CA LEU A 73 2.67 -4.51 5.12
C LEU A 73 2.91 -4.28 6.62
N GLY A 74 2.80 -5.33 7.45
CA GLY A 74 3.04 -5.27 8.88
C GLY A 74 1.88 -4.67 9.68
N MET A 75 0.70 -4.54 9.07
CA MET A 75 -0.52 -4.10 9.76
C MET A 75 -1.35 -5.33 10.10
N ASN A 76 -0.88 -6.17 11.01
CA ASN A 76 -1.53 -7.45 11.27
C ASN A 76 -2.92 -7.27 11.92
N ARG A 77 -3.67 -8.37 12.07
CA ARG A 77 -5.02 -8.30 12.63
C ARG A 77 -5.07 -7.67 14.04
N ASP A 78 -4.12 -8.00 14.90
CA ASP A 78 -4.12 -7.52 16.28
C ASP A 78 -3.80 -6.02 16.34
N ASP A 79 -2.87 -5.54 15.51
CA ASP A 79 -2.55 -4.11 15.37
C ASP A 79 -3.81 -3.31 14.96
N ARG A 80 -4.52 -3.79 13.93
CA ARG A 80 -5.75 -3.13 13.42
C ARG A 80 -6.88 -3.11 14.44
N ILE A 81 -6.97 -4.15 15.26
CA ILE A 81 -7.97 -4.30 16.31
C ILE A 81 -7.65 -3.35 17.46
N ALA A 82 -6.42 -3.34 17.98
CA ALA A 82 -6.00 -2.51 19.11
C ALA A 82 -6.29 -1.01 18.88
N ASP A 83 -5.97 -0.50 17.68
CA ASP A 83 -6.23 0.88 17.29
C ASP A 83 -7.71 1.27 17.33
N THR A 84 -8.60 0.30 17.06
CA THR A 84 -10.05 0.53 17.07
C THR A 84 -10.59 0.64 18.49
N TYR A 85 -10.08 -0.18 19.43
CA TYR A 85 -10.56 -0.18 20.81
C TYR A 85 -10.03 1.00 21.62
N HIS A 86 -8.81 1.46 21.37
CA HIS A 86 -8.27 2.64 22.05
C HIS A 86 -9.03 3.94 21.74
N ARG A 87 -9.66 4.05 20.56
CA ARG A 87 -10.53 5.20 20.22
C ARG A 87 -11.87 5.23 20.96
N ARG A 88 -12.29 4.14 21.61
CA ARG A 88 -13.60 4.06 22.30
C ARG A 88 -13.57 4.48 23.77
N ILE A 89 -12.40 4.80 24.33
CA ILE A 89 -12.22 5.16 25.75
C ILE A 89 -11.91 6.66 25.91
N ILE A 90 -12.42 7.51 25.00
CA ILE A 90 -12.30 8.98 25.07
C ILE A 90 -13.69 9.58 25.01
#